data_AF-A0A351L585-F1
#
_entry.id   AF-A0A351L585-F1
#
_cell.length_a   1.000
_cell.length_b   1.000
_cell.length_c   1.000
_cell.angle_alpha   90.00
_cell.angle_beta   90.00
_cell.angle_gamma   90.00
#
_symmetry.space_group_name_H-M   'P 1'
#
loop_
_entity.id
_entity.type
_entity.pdbx_description
1 polymer ?
#
loop_
_entity_poly.entity_id
_entity_poly.type
_entity_poly.pdbx_seq_one_letter_code
_entity_poly.pdbx_strand_id
1 'polypeptide(L)'
;MLKFLKQVGDYAKEAVQAGKYIGQGLSVTFDHMRRRPVTVQYPYEKLIPSERFRGRIHFEFDKCISCEVCVRVCPINLPVVDWEFNKETKKKQLKHYSIDFGVCIFCGNCVEYCPTNCLSMTEEYEISTYDRHELNYDNVALGRLPYKVTNDPMVTPLRELAYLPKGVVEPHDLPPGSRRAGLRPEEIIEQMEK
;
A
#
# COMPACT_ATOMS: atom_id res chain seq x y z
N MET A 1 30.06 4.73 63.12
CA MET A 1 28.70 5.32 63.12
C MET A 1 28.49 6.34 61.99
N LEU A 2 29.36 7.36 61.84
CA LEU A 2 29.25 8.39 60.79
C LEU A 2 29.29 7.87 59.33
N LYS A 3 30.09 6.82 59.03
CA LYS A 3 30.16 6.23 57.68
C LYS A 3 28.86 5.52 57.25
N PHE A 4 28.20 4.85 58.19
CA PHE A 4 26.93 4.15 57.96
C PHE A 4 25.80 5.14 57.68
N LEU A 5 25.73 6.25 58.44
CA LEU A 5 24.74 7.30 58.20
C LEU A 5 24.89 7.98 56.83
N LYS A 6 26.13 8.17 56.35
CA LYS A 6 26.38 8.68 54.99
C LYS A 6 25.89 7.70 53.92
N GLN A 7 26.18 6.41 54.08
CA GLN A 7 25.73 5.37 53.15
C GLN A 7 24.20 5.28 53.04
N VAL A 8 23.48 5.36 54.17
CA VAL A 8 22.01 5.39 54.18
C VAL A 8 21.48 6.68 53.54
N GLY A 9 22.12 7.83 53.80
CA GLY A 9 21.76 9.10 53.17
C GLY A 9 21.95 9.11 51.66
N ASP A 10 23.02 8.50 51.16
CA ASP A 10 23.29 8.41 49.72
C ASP A 10 22.33 7.42 49.03
N TYR A 11 22.01 6.28 49.66
CA TYR A 11 20.96 5.37 49.18
C TYR A 11 19.59 6.03 49.09
N ALA A 12 19.22 6.85 50.10
CA ALA A 12 17.96 7.60 50.07
C ALA A 12 17.92 8.63 48.94
N LYS A 13 19.04 9.31 48.65
CA LYS A 13 19.13 10.23 47.50
C LYS A 13 18.97 9.50 46.17
N GLU A 14 19.61 8.34 46.02
CA GLU A 14 19.49 7.49 44.82
C GLU A 14 18.04 7.03 44.62
N ALA A 15 17.37 6.58 45.69
CA ALA A 15 15.97 6.16 45.63
C ALA A 15 15.01 7.31 45.25
N VAL A 16 15.20 8.52 45.81
CA VAL A 16 14.43 9.70 45.43
C VAL A 16 14.69 10.10 43.98
N GLN A 17 15.95 10.02 43.54
CA GLN A 17 16.31 10.30 42.15
C GLN A 17 15.67 9.31 41.18
N ALA A 18 15.63 8.02 41.53
CA ALA A 18 14.92 7.00 40.76
C ALA A 18 13.40 7.27 40.72
N GLY A 19 12.79 7.61 41.87
CA GLY A 19 11.38 8.00 41.94
C GLY A 19 11.06 9.22 41.07
N LYS A 20 11.95 10.22 41.02
CA LYS A 20 11.83 11.39 40.13
C LYS A 20 11.86 10.99 38.65
N TYR A 21 12.76 10.09 38.25
CA TYR A 21 12.81 9.61 36.85
C TYR A 21 11.57 8.81 36.46
N ILE A 22 11.04 7.98 37.37
CA ILE A 22 9.77 7.27 37.15
C ILE A 22 8.63 8.28 36.99
N GLY A 23 8.56 9.29 37.86
CA GLY A 23 7.56 10.36 37.77
C GLY A 23 7.65 11.15 36.46
N GLN A 24 8.87 11.46 35.99
CA GLN A 24 9.08 12.10 34.69
C GLN A 24 8.58 11.22 33.54
N GLY A 25 8.91 9.92 33.54
CA GLY A 25 8.43 8.97 32.53
C GLY A 25 6.90 8.85 32.54
N LEU A 26 6.29 8.76 33.72
CA LEU A 26 4.85 8.69 33.87
C LEU A 26 4.16 9.99 33.41
N SER A 27 4.74 11.16 33.69
CA SER A 27 4.21 12.42 33.17
C SER A 27 4.17 12.46 31.65
N VAL A 28 5.17 11.88 30.98
CA VAL A 28 5.21 11.80 29.52
C VAL A 28 4.10 10.86 29.01
N THR A 29 3.87 9.72 29.65
CA THR A 29 2.78 8.81 29.22
C THR A 29 1.40 9.45 29.41
N PHE A 30 1.17 10.18 30.50
CA PHE A 30 -0.07 10.94 30.70
C PHE A 30 -0.25 12.05 29.65
N ASP A 31 0.83 12.69 29.20
CA ASP A 31 0.77 13.67 28.11
C ASP A 31 0.37 13.01 26.77
N HIS A 32 0.83 11.78 26.49
CA HIS A 32 0.43 11.03 25.30
C HIS A 32 -1.05 10.67 25.27
N MET A 33 -1.69 10.44 26.41
CA MET A 33 -3.13 10.16 26.46
C MET A 33 -4.01 11.34 26.05
N ARG A 34 -3.48 12.56 26.02
CA ARG A 34 -4.20 13.76 25.55
C ARG A 34 -4.16 13.92 24.03
N ARG A 35 -3.25 13.23 23.33
CA ARG A 35 -3.14 13.29 21.88
C ARG A 35 -4.29 12.50 21.24
N ARG A 36 -4.79 12.98 20.11
CA ARG A 36 -5.77 12.23 19.29
C ARG A 36 -5.10 10.93 18.79
N PRO A 37 -5.80 9.79 18.79
CA PRO A 37 -5.26 8.57 18.19
C PRO A 37 -5.05 8.76 16.68
N VAL A 38 -3.83 8.46 16.20
CA VAL A 38 -3.46 8.44 14.77
C VAL A 38 -3.88 7.13 14.07
N THR A 39 -4.58 6.26 14.78
CA THR A 39 -4.94 4.92 14.33
C THR A 39 -5.99 4.97 13.21
N VAL A 40 -5.80 4.16 12.17
CA VAL A 40 -6.82 3.89 11.14
C VAL A 40 -7.69 2.71 11.59
N GLN A 41 -8.99 2.92 11.76
CA GLN A 41 -9.91 1.85 12.22
C GLN A 41 -10.36 0.92 11.09
N TYR A 42 -9.45 0.08 10.60
CA TYR A 42 -9.82 -1.01 9.69
C TYR A 42 -10.81 -1.98 10.37
N PRO A 43 -11.94 -2.37 9.74
CA PRO A 43 -12.29 -2.28 8.31
C PRO A 43 -13.15 -1.07 7.89
N TYR A 44 -13.67 -0.29 8.83
CA TYR A 44 -14.61 0.81 8.54
C TYR A 44 -13.93 2.10 8.11
N GLU A 45 -12.68 2.31 8.52
CA GLU A 45 -11.80 3.33 7.98
C GLU A 45 -10.70 2.62 7.19
N LYS A 46 -10.59 2.92 5.90
CA LYS A 46 -9.55 2.35 5.02
C LYS A 46 -8.69 3.45 4.45
N LEU A 47 -7.40 3.18 4.36
CA LEU A 47 -6.45 4.07 3.70
C LEU A 47 -6.56 3.90 2.18
N ILE A 48 -6.63 5.01 1.46
CA ILE A 48 -6.56 5.01 0.00
C ILE A 48 -5.11 4.74 -0.39
N PRO A 49 -4.83 3.64 -1.13
CA PRO A 49 -3.47 3.36 -1.58
C PRO A 49 -2.94 4.44 -2.52
N SER A 50 -1.62 4.61 -2.54
CA SER A 50 -0.98 5.55 -3.46
C SER A 50 -1.24 5.25 -4.95
N GLU A 51 -1.07 6.26 -5.80
CA GLU A 51 -1.23 6.18 -7.26
C GLU A 51 -0.29 5.16 -7.93
N ARG A 52 0.80 4.76 -7.25
CA ARG A 52 1.79 3.77 -7.72
C ARG A 52 1.83 2.52 -6.85
N PHE A 53 0.80 2.30 -6.02
CA PHE A 53 0.68 1.10 -5.22
C PHE A 53 0.65 -0.15 -6.12
N ARG A 54 1.27 -1.23 -5.64
CA ARG A 54 1.39 -2.49 -6.36
C ARG A 54 0.52 -3.54 -5.67
N GLY A 55 -0.76 -3.57 -6.01
CA GLY A 55 -1.71 -4.58 -5.55
C GLY A 55 -1.82 -5.74 -6.54
N ARG A 56 -3.02 -6.36 -6.60
CA ARG A 56 -3.31 -7.43 -7.57
C ARG A 56 -3.05 -6.94 -9.00
N ILE A 57 -2.57 -7.84 -9.85
CA ILE A 57 -2.37 -7.57 -11.27
C ILE A 57 -3.70 -7.73 -12.02
N HIS A 58 -4.04 -6.76 -12.85
CA HIS A 58 -5.14 -6.84 -13.82
C HIS A 58 -4.62 -7.26 -15.19
N PHE A 59 -5.42 -8.04 -15.91
CA PHE A 59 -5.07 -8.59 -17.22
C PHE A 59 -6.18 -8.40 -18.23
N GLU A 60 -5.83 -7.87 -19.40
CA GLU A 60 -6.72 -7.78 -20.55
C GLU A 60 -6.37 -8.84 -21.60
N PHE A 61 -7.29 -9.78 -21.82
CA PHE A 61 -7.09 -10.91 -22.73
C PHE A 61 -6.87 -10.45 -24.19
N ASP A 62 -7.68 -9.51 -24.67
CA ASP A 62 -7.68 -9.07 -26.07
C ASP A 62 -6.41 -8.30 -26.48
N LYS A 63 -5.69 -7.74 -25.51
CA LYS A 63 -4.43 -6.98 -25.75
C LYS A 63 -3.18 -7.86 -25.69
N CYS A 64 -3.29 -9.10 -25.24
CA CYS A 64 -2.12 -9.97 -25.08
C CYS A 64 -1.66 -10.55 -26.43
N ILE A 65 -0.35 -10.52 -26.68
CA ILE A 65 0.27 -11.03 -27.92
C ILE A 65 1.17 -12.25 -27.71
N SER A 66 1.10 -12.89 -26.54
CA SER A 66 1.88 -14.10 -26.18
C SER A 66 3.39 -13.95 -26.42
N CYS A 67 3.95 -12.79 -26.04
CA CYS A 67 5.37 -12.46 -26.20
C CYS A 67 6.29 -13.08 -25.14
N GLU A 68 5.72 -13.64 -24.07
CA GLU A 68 6.42 -14.25 -22.92
C GLU A 68 7.42 -13.31 -22.22
N VAL A 69 7.33 -12.00 -22.44
CA VAL A 69 8.18 -11.02 -21.75
C VAL A 69 7.90 -11.06 -20.25
N CYS A 70 6.63 -11.14 -19.85
CA CYS A 70 6.22 -11.24 -18.45
C CYS A 70 6.84 -12.44 -17.70
N VAL A 71 7.07 -13.56 -18.39
CA VAL A 71 7.75 -14.74 -17.83
C VAL A 71 9.24 -14.48 -17.68
N ARG A 72 9.88 -13.94 -18.72
CA ARG A 72 11.32 -13.69 -18.75
C ARG A 72 11.80 -12.61 -17.77
N VAL A 73 10.97 -11.60 -17.49
CA VAL A 73 11.30 -10.51 -16.55
C VAL A 73 10.86 -10.80 -15.12
N CYS A 74 10.04 -11.83 -14.91
CA CYS A 74 9.66 -12.26 -13.58
C CYS A 74 10.87 -12.94 -12.91
N PRO A 75 11.22 -12.59 -11.66
CA PRO A 75 12.38 -13.17 -10.96
C PRO A 75 12.35 -14.70 -10.83
N ILE A 76 11.16 -15.29 -10.92
CA ILE A 76 10.91 -16.73 -10.75
C ILE A 76 10.12 -17.33 -11.92
N ASN A 77 9.98 -16.60 -13.03
CA ASN A 77 9.26 -17.08 -14.22
C ASN A 77 7.80 -17.51 -13.95
N LEU A 78 7.11 -16.77 -13.08
CA LEU A 78 5.81 -17.17 -12.51
C LEU A 78 4.63 -17.22 -13.50
N PRO A 79 4.37 -16.21 -14.34
CA PRO A 79 3.15 -16.19 -15.15
C PRO A 79 3.11 -17.38 -16.11
N VAL A 80 1.99 -18.11 -16.13
CA VAL A 80 1.80 -19.21 -17.07
C VAL A 80 1.17 -18.65 -18.33
N VAL A 81 1.86 -18.77 -19.45
CA VAL A 81 1.39 -18.29 -20.76
C VAL A 81 1.25 -19.48 -21.68
N ASP A 82 0.01 -19.88 -21.96
CA ASP A 82 -0.29 -20.97 -22.89
C ASP A 82 -0.84 -20.41 -24.21
N TRP A 83 -0.20 -20.77 -25.31
CA TRP A 83 -0.53 -20.26 -26.63
C TRP A 83 -0.29 -21.30 -27.72
N GLU A 84 -1.10 -21.23 -28.76
CA GLU A 84 -0.95 -22.04 -29.97
C GLU A 84 -0.53 -21.16 -31.14
N PHE A 85 0.34 -21.68 -32.01
CA PHE A 85 0.68 -20.99 -33.24
C PHE A 85 -0.36 -21.26 -34.32
N ASN A 86 -1.15 -20.25 -34.65
CA ASN A 86 -2.09 -20.35 -35.76
C ASN A 86 -1.32 -20.16 -37.08
N LYS A 87 -1.16 -21.24 -37.85
CA LYS A 87 -0.39 -21.28 -39.11
C LYS A 87 -1.02 -20.43 -40.22
N GLU A 88 -2.34 -20.28 -40.22
CA GLU A 88 -3.08 -19.52 -41.24
C GLU A 88 -2.86 -18.03 -41.07
N THR A 89 -3.00 -17.55 -39.83
CA THR A 89 -2.83 -16.12 -39.49
C THR A 89 -1.38 -15.74 -39.21
N LYS A 90 -0.48 -16.73 -39.08
CA LYS A 90 0.92 -16.58 -38.64
C LYS A 90 1.05 -15.82 -37.30
N LYS A 91 0.03 -15.89 -36.45
CA LYS A 91 -0.01 -15.25 -35.13
C LYS A 91 -0.04 -16.29 -34.03
N LYS A 92 0.58 -15.96 -32.90
CA LYS A 92 0.38 -16.70 -31.65
C LYS A 92 -1.00 -16.35 -31.11
N GLN A 93 -1.82 -17.37 -30.86
CA GLN A 93 -3.13 -17.22 -30.24
C GLN A 93 -3.03 -17.67 -28.79
N LEU A 94 -3.28 -16.75 -27.85
CA LEU A 94 -3.35 -17.08 -26.44
C LEU A 94 -4.54 -18.00 -26.16
N LYS A 95 -4.32 -19.07 -25.39
CA LYS A 95 -5.36 -19.99 -24.91
C LYS A 95 -5.67 -19.74 -23.45
N HIS A 96 -4.62 -19.65 -22.64
CA HIS A 96 -4.75 -19.49 -21.20
C HIS A 96 -3.62 -18.61 -20.66
N TYR A 97 -3.95 -17.83 -19.65
CA TYR A 97 -3.00 -17.01 -18.91
C TYR A 97 -3.38 -17.06 -17.44
N SER A 98 -2.41 -17.34 -16.57
CA SER A 98 -2.65 -17.37 -15.12
C SER A 98 -1.45 -16.87 -14.33
N ILE A 99 -1.74 -16.36 -13.14
CA ILE A 99 -0.74 -15.92 -12.17
C ILE A 99 -1.17 -16.45 -10.80
N ASP A 100 -0.25 -17.16 -10.14
CA ASP A 100 -0.44 -17.58 -8.75
C ASP A 100 -0.01 -16.46 -7.80
N PHE A 101 -0.99 -15.79 -7.20
CA PHE A 101 -0.74 -14.71 -6.24
C PHE A 101 -0.18 -15.19 -4.90
N GLY A 102 -0.24 -16.49 -4.59
CA GLY A 102 0.45 -17.07 -3.43
C GLY A 102 1.97 -17.12 -3.61
N VAL A 103 2.46 -17.01 -4.85
CA VAL A 103 3.90 -17.01 -5.18
C VAL A 103 4.36 -15.62 -5.67
N CYS A 104 3.45 -14.80 -6.16
CA CYS A 104 3.75 -13.45 -6.66
C CYS A 104 4.32 -12.54 -5.56
N ILE A 105 5.41 -11.84 -5.88
CA ILE A 105 6.06 -10.87 -4.96
C ILE A 105 5.69 -9.40 -5.25
N PHE A 106 4.70 -9.16 -6.12
CA PHE A 106 4.21 -7.82 -6.51
C PHE A 106 5.30 -6.83 -6.97
N CYS A 107 6.38 -7.34 -7.55
CA CYS A 107 7.52 -6.53 -7.99
C CYS A 107 7.23 -5.63 -9.19
N GLY A 108 6.13 -5.81 -9.94
CA GLY A 108 5.76 -4.92 -11.05
C GLY A 108 6.52 -5.02 -12.37
N ASN A 109 7.58 -5.84 -12.46
CA ASN A 109 8.35 -5.99 -13.71
C ASN A 109 7.47 -6.43 -14.90
N CYS A 110 6.53 -7.35 -14.67
CA CYS A 110 5.65 -7.83 -15.73
C CYS A 110 4.73 -6.74 -16.29
N VAL A 111 4.37 -5.74 -15.49
CA VAL A 111 3.58 -4.57 -15.90
C VAL A 111 4.47 -3.58 -16.65
N GLU A 112 5.65 -3.30 -16.11
CA GLU A 112 6.59 -2.31 -16.67
C GLU A 112 7.09 -2.68 -18.08
N TYR A 113 7.43 -3.96 -18.30
CA TYR A 113 7.96 -4.42 -19.58
C TYR A 113 6.88 -4.91 -20.56
N CYS A 114 5.59 -4.78 -20.23
CA CYS A 114 4.52 -5.21 -21.13
C CYS A 114 4.36 -4.24 -22.31
N PRO A 115 4.63 -4.64 -23.56
CA PRO A 115 4.63 -3.72 -24.70
C PRO A 115 3.22 -3.25 -25.10
N THR A 116 2.18 -3.99 -24.73
CA THR A 116 0.79 -3.70 -25.11
C THR A 116 -0.03 -3.09 -23.97
N ASN A 117 0.58 -2.85 -22.81
CA ASN A 117 -0.11 -2.43 -21.58
C ASN A 117 -1.32 -3.33 -21.23
N CYS A 118 -1.24 -4.64 -21.54
CA CYS A 118 -2.30 -5.59 -21.17
C CYS A 118 -2.27 -5.99 -19.70
N LEU A 119 -1.14 -5.77 -19.03
CA LEU A 119 -0.97 -6.00 -17.59
C LEU A 119 -0.90 -4.64 -16.90
N SER A 120 -1.63 -4.50 -15.80
CA SER A 120 -1.62 -3.28 -14.98
C SER A 120 -1.70 -3.62 -13.49
N MET A 121 -1.21 -2.72 -12.65
CA MET A 121 -1.37 -2.83 -11.20
C MET A 121 -2.72 -2.28 -10.77
N THR A 122 -3.35 -2.93 -9.79
CA THR A 122 -4.57 -2.45 -9.15
C THR A 122 -4.31 -1.98 -7.72
N GLU A 123 -5.31 -1.31 -7.14
CA GLU A 123 -5.30 -0.88 -5.73
C GLU A 123 -5.74 -1.98 -4.75
N GLU A 124 -6.05 -3.18 -5.24
CA GLU A 124 -6.53 -4.28 -4.39
C GLU A 124 -5.37 -4.93 -3.61
N TYR A 125 -5.43 -4.79 -2.29
CA TYR A 125 -4.54 -5.46 -1.34
C TYR A 125 -5.26 -6.53 -0.49
N GLU A 126 -6.60 -6.57 -0.52
CA GLU A 126 -7.44 -7.46 0.30
C GLU A 126 -7.64 -8.82 -0.39
N ILE A 127 -6.54 -9.47 -0.79
CA ILE A 127 -6.53 -10.79 -1.41
C ILE A 127 -6.14 -11.86 -0.37
N SER A 128 -7.14 -12.41 0.31
CA SER A 128 -6.95 -13.50 1.28
C SER A 128 -7.98 -14.61 1.06
N THR A 129 -7.52 -15.86 1.11
CA THR A 129 -8.34 -17.06 0.89
C THR A 129 -8.07 -18.12 1.95
N TYR A 130 -8.95 -19.11 2.07
CA TYR A 130 -8.76 -20.24 2.99
C TYR A 130 -7.88 -21.34 2.38
N ASP A 131 -7.93 -21.50 1.06
CA ASP A 131 -7.07 -22.42 0.31
C ASP A 131 -6.12 -21.63 -0.60
N ARG A 132 -4.88 -22.09 -0.69
CA ARG A 132 -3.86 -21.52 -1.57
C ARG A 132 -4.21 -21.70 -3.05
N HIS A 133 -4.93 -22.77 -3.40
CA HIS A 133 -5.27 -23.05 -4.80
C HIS A 133 -6.24 -22.03 -5.38
N GLU A 134 -6.97 -21.30 -4.53
CA GLU A 134 -7.85 -20.21 -4.91
C GLU A 134 -7.07 -18.93 -5.31
N LEU A 135 -5.79 -18.81 -4.95
CA LEU A 135 -4.93 -17.67 -5.32
C LEU A 135 -4.35 -17.78 -6.72
N ASN A 136 -4.53 -18.92 -7.39
CA ASN A 136 -4.17 -19.08 -8.79
C ASN A 136 -5.27 -18.51 -9.68
N TYR A 137 -5.11 -17.26 -10.10
CA TYR A 137 -6.12 -16.55 -10.87
C TYR A 137 -5.92 -16.82 -12.36
N ASP A 138 -7.02 -17.18 -13.02
CA ASP A 138 -7.09 -17.33 -14.47
C ASP A 138 -7.25 -15.98 -15.18
N ASN A 139 -7.19 -16.00 -16.50
CA ASN A 139 -7.30 -14.82 -17.35
C ASN A 139 -8.62 -14.07 -17.14
N VAL A 140 -9.70 -14.78 -16.80
CA VAL A 140 -11.01 -14.17 -16.55
C VAL A 140 -11.05 -13.51 -15.17
N ALA A 141 -10.54 -14.16 -14.12
CA ALA A 141 -10.45 -13.59 -12.78
C ALA A 141 -9.52 -12.38 -12.72
N LEU A 142 -8.39 -12.43 -13.43
CA LEU A 142 -7.47 -11.30 -13.53
C LEU A 142 -8.11 -10.09 -14.23
N GLY A 143 -9.00 -10.32 -15.20
CA GLY A 143 -9.76 -9.29 -15.90
C GLY A 143 -10.90 -8.67 -15.09
N ARG A 144 -11.15 -9.11 -13.85
CA ARG A 144 -12.17 -8.51 -12.99
C ARG A 144 -11.79 -7.07 -12.63
N LEU A 145 -12.82 -6.23 -12.58
CA LEU A 145 -12.71 -4.84 -12.14
C LEU A 145 -12.22 -4.80 -10.70
N PRO A 146 -11.27 -3.93 -10.37
CA PRO A 146 -10.78 -3.80 -9.01
C PRO A 146 -11.82 -3.15 -8.09
N TYR A 147 -11.82 -3.58 -6.82
CA TYR A 147 -12.48 -2.90 -5.73
C TYR A 147 -11.83 -1.54 -5.48
N LYS A 148 -12.67 -0.51 -5.50
CA LYS A 148 -12.28 0.86 -5.20
C LYS A 148 -12.77 1.25 -3.83
N VAL A 149 -11.83 1.53 -2.92
CA VAL A 149 -12.09 1.87 -1.51
C VAL A 149 -13.09 3.03 -1.36
N THR A 150 -13.04 4.02 -2.26
CA THR A 150 -13.91 5.21 -2.17
C THR A 150 -15.36 4.96 -2.55
N ASN A 151 -15.67 3.83 -3.19
CA ASN A 151 -17.02 3.51 -3.66
C ASN A 151 -17.81 2.68 -2.66
N ASP A 152 -17.18 2.22 -1.59
CA ASP A 152 -17.81 1.39 -0.56
C ASP A 152 -18.64 2.27 0.40
N PRO A 153 -19.98 2.06 0.50
CA PRO A 153 -20.85 2.85 1.35
C PRO A 153 -20.55 2.73 2.85
N MET A 154 -19.90 1.64 3.28
CA MET A 154 -19.62 1.38 4.69
C MET A 154 -18.25 1.91 5.14
N VAL A 155 -17.44 2.40 4.21
CA VAL A 155 -16.05 2.78 4.47
C VAL A 155 -15.88 4.30 4.45
N THR A 156 -15.15 4.81 5.44
CA THR A 156 -14.62 6.18 5.43
C THR A 156 -13.19 6.16 4.88
N PRO A 157 -12.96 6.63 3.65
CA PRO A 157 -11.64 6.56 3.04
C PRO A 157 -10.73 7.69 3.56
N LEU A 158 -9.53 7.32 4.01
CA LEU A 158 -8.50 8.24 4.50
C LEU A 158 -7.35 8.34 3.52
N ARG A 159 -6.67 9.49 3.45
CA ARG A 159 -5.52 9.70 2.56
C ARG A 159 -4.20 9.41 3.26
N GLU A 160 -3.20 8.97 2.50
CA GLU A 160 -1.82 8.91 2.99
C GLU A 160 -1.17 10.30 3.10
N LEU A 161 -0.11 10.39 3.89
CA LEU A 161 0.63 11.63 4.19
C LEU A 161 1.00 12.44 2.94
N ALA A 162 1.46 11.79 1.87
CA ALA A 162 1.87 12.46 0.63
C ALA A 162 0.72 13.16 -0.12
N TYR A 163 -0.53 12.77 0.18
CA TYR A 163 -1.74 13.31 -0.43
C TYR A 163 -2.47 14.32 0.46
N LEU A 164 -1.86 14.72 1.58
CA LEU A 164 -2.37 15.74 2.48
C LEU A 164 -2.01 17.16 2.03
N PRO A 165 -2.79 18.18 2.46
CA PRO A 165 -2.42 19.58 2.28
C PRO A 165 -1.12 19.95 3.00
N LYS A 166 -0.49 21.04 2.56
CA LYS A 166 0.75 21.54 3.18
C LYS A 166 0.55 21.83 4.67
N GLY A 167 1.40 21.25 5.52
CA GLY A 167 1.38 21.47 6.97
C GLY A 167 0.42 20.55 7.75
N VAL A 168 -0.37 19.72 7.06
CA VAL A 168 -1.24 18.72 7.69
C VAL A 168 -0.52 17.37 7.71
N VAL A 169 -0.53 16.70 8.87
CA VAL A 169 0.15 15.42 9.09
C VAL A 169 -0.81 14.26 9.34
N GLU A 170 -2.04 14.54 9.74
CA GLU A 170 -3.07 13.53 10.04
C GLU A 170 -4.20 13.61 9.01
N PRO A 171 -4.72 12.46 8.56
CA PRO A 171 -5.75 12.42 7.52
C PRO A 171 -7.18 12.55 8.05
N HIS A 172 -7.37 12.49 9.36
CA HIS A 172 -8.69 12.56 9.96
C HIS A 172 -9.21 14.00 9.93
N ASP A 173 -10.54 14.12 9.86
CA ASP A 173 -11.25 15.41 9.92
C ASP A 173 -10.86 16.41 8.81
N LEU A 174 -10.36 15.90 7.68
CA LEU A 174 -10.05 16.71 6.51
C LEU A 174 -11.33 17.27 5.87
N PRO A 175 -11.37 18.57 5.52
CA PRO A 175 -12.48 19.12 4.74
C PRO A 175 -12.64 18.42 3.38
N PRO A 176 -13.90 18.22 2.92
CA PRO A 176 -14.18 17.73 1.57
C PRO A 176 -13.53 18.64 0.52
N GLY A 177 -12.96 18.03 -0.52
CA GLY A 177 -12.32 18.78 -1.62
C GLY A 177 -10.90 19.27 -1.32
N SER A 178 -10.33 18.97 -0.15
CA SER A 178 -8.92 19.19 0.13
C SER A 178 -8.04 18.56 -0.96
N ARG A 179 -6.93 19.21 -1.33
CA ARG A 179 -5.98 18.74 -2.36
C ARG A 179 -4.60 18.51 -1.76
N ARG A 180 -3.79 17.68 -2.44
CA ARG A 180 -2.36 17.52 -2.13
C ARG A 180 -1.63 18.86 -2.18
N ALA A 181 -0.50 18.95 -1.49
CA ALA A 181 0.34 20.13 -1.54
C ALA A 181 0.80 20.47 -2.98
N GLY A 182 0.80 21.77 -3.30
CA GLY A 182 1.24 22.30 -4.59
C GLY A 182 0.15 22.36 -5.67
N LEU A 183 0.48 23.03 -6.76
CA LEU A 183 -0.34 23.09 -7.97
C LEU A 183 0.15 22.06 -8.99
N ARG A 184 -0.73 21.64 -9.90
CA ARG A 184 -0.28 20.84 -11.05
C ARG A 184 0.52 21.72 -12.01
N PRO A 185 1.49 21.16 -12.77
CA PRO A 185 2.26 21.95 -13.74
C PRO A 185 1.40 22.76 -14.72
N GLU A 186 0.28 22.18 -15.16
CA GLU A 186 -0.73 22.84 -16.01
C GLU A 186 -1.28 24.12 -15.35
N GLU A 187 -1.64 24.05 -14.06
CA GLU A 187 -2.21 25.17 -13.30
C GLU A 187 -1.17 26.27 -13.05
N ILE A 188 0.11 25.92 -12.96
CA ILE A 188 1.21 26.89 -12.83
C ILE A 188 1.37 27.67 -14.13
N ILE A 189 1.33 26.99 -15.29
CA ILE A 189 1.42 27.64 -16.60
C ILE A 189 0.24 28.62 -16.78
N GLU A 190 -0.99 28.19 -16.48
CA GLU A 190 -2.17 29.06 -16.54
C GLU A 190 -2.10 30.29 -15.62
N GLN A 191 -1.36 30.21 -14.51
CA GLN A 191 -1.12 31.35 -13.62
C GLN A 191 -0.03 32.29 -14.12
N MET A 192 0.94 31.78 -14.87
CA MET A 192 2.02 32.57 -15.47
C MET A 192 1.57 33.32 -16.73
N GLU A 193 0.58 32.78 -17.45
CA GLU A 193 0.00 33.39 -18.65
C GLU A 193 -1.05 34.48 -18.35
N LYS A 194 -1.49 34.60 -17.09
CA LYS A 194 -2.38 35.66 -16.60
C LYS A 194 -1.59 36.84 -16.04
#